data_AF-A0A9P6JXW8-F1
#
_entry.id   AF-A0A9P6JXW8-F1
#
_cell.length_a   1.000
_cell.length_b   1.000
_cell.length_c   1.000
_cell.angle_alpha   90.00
_cell.angle_beta   90.00
_cell.angle_gamma   90.00
#
_symmetry.space_group_name_H-M   'P 1'
#
loop_
_entity.id
_entity.type
_entity.pdbx_description
1 polymer ?
#
loop_
_entity_poly.entity_id
_entity_poly.type
_entity_poly.pdbx_seq_one_letter_code
_entity_poly.pdbx_strand_id
1 'polypeptide(L)'
;MKQQPTMPTNSTQCQDCKLHFPTKGLERLLPVRLRWTGELGIPDLCVTCRRKAYNTYKEPYPPGVDVYIDPKTNDNILPRITLTEATAQYCLLDGHLELLPYIQVHALEAVNGVYKVKMYEERHVLEKARCLYGGDVGIDNARDAFSWQKGGGIDLPPVGAVRERRNRIREKFLQRELFAPSKLPTIQSYIEYGRGDLREIVNALAI
;
A
#
# COMPACT_ATOMS: atom_id res chain seq x y z
N MET A 1 -32.86 42.00 20.67
CA MET A 1 -32.01 40.79 20.84
C MET A 1 -31.69 40.26 19.45
N LYS A 2 -30.44 40.40 18.99
CA LYS A 2 -30.01 39.87 17.68
C LYS A 2 -29.56 38.43 17.90
N GLN A 3 -30.26 37.46 17.32
CA GLN A 3 -29.79 36.08 17.26
C GLN A 3 -28.51 36.06 16.41
N GLN A 4 -27.40 35.62 17.00
CA GLN A 4 -26.19 35.28 16.25
C GLN A 4 -26.50 34.06 15.38
N PRO A 5 -26.20 34.07 14.07
CA PRO A 5 -26.31 32.88 13.26
C PRO A 5 -25.24 31.88 13.73
N THR A 6 -25.68 30.75 14.30
CA THR A 6 -24.82 29.59 14.54
C THR A 6 -24.37 29.05 13.19
N MET A 7 -23.14 29.36 12.80
CA MET A 7 -22.50 28.69 11.66
C MET A 7 -22.39 27.19 11.97
N PRO A 8 -22.71 26.29 11.04
CA PRO A 8 -22.45 24.88 11.22
C PRO A 8 -20.94 24.68 11.37
N THR A 9 -20.51 24.32 12.58
CA THR A 9 -19.12 23.95 12.86
C THR A 9 -18.84 22.63 12.16
N ASN A 10 -18.35 22.69 10.91
CA ASN A 10 -17.86 21.54 10.14
C ASN A 10 -16.53 21.01 10.70
N SER A 11 -16.43 20.88 12.02
CA SER A 11 -15.25 20.42 12.73
C SER A 11 -15.64 19.54 13.91
N THR A 12 -14.74 18.62 14.24
CA THR A 12 -14.89 17.63 15.32
C THR A 12 -13.63 17.65 16.17
N GLN A 13 -13.76 17.33 17.46
CA GLN A 13 -12.66 17.41 18.41
C GLN A 13 -11.90 16.06 18.51
N CYS A 14 -10.58 16.10 18.38
CA CYS A 14 -9.71 14.93 18.59
C CYS A 14 -9.82 14.46 20.05
N GLN A 15 -10.05 13.16 20.24
CA GLN A 15 -10.26 12.62 21.58
C GLN A 15 -8.99 12.59 22.45
N ASP A 16 -7.79 12.64 21.85
CA ASP A 16 -6.51 12.72 22.57
C ASP A 16 -6.09 14.18 22.82
N CYS A 17 -5.69 14.91 21.76
CA CYS A 17 -5.14 16.27 21.92
C CYS A 17 -6.17 17.40 22.12
N LYS A 18 -7.47 17.09 22.07
CA LYS A 18 -8.59 18.04 22.26
C LYS A 18 -8.65 19.23 21.27
N LEU A 19 -7.86 19.21 20.20
CA LEU A 19 -7.93 20.20 19.11
C LEU A 19 -9.07 19.86 18.12
N HIS A 20 -9.56 20.87 17.39
CA HIS A 20 -10.64 20.72 16.40
C HIS A 20 -10.08 20.52 14.99
N PHE A 21 -10.67 19.59 14.24
CA PHE A 21 -10.25 19.19 12.90
C PHE A 21 -11.45 19.14 11.96
N PRO A 22 -11.26 19.31 10.64
CA PRO A 22 -12.36 19.24 9.68
C PRO A 22 -13.02 17.85 9.67
N THR A 23 -14.29 17.78 9.27
CA THR A 23 -15.02 16.50 9.12
C THR A 23 -14.68 15.74 7.83
N LYS A 24 -13.94 16.36 6.91
CA LYS A 24 -13.57 15.81 5.59
C LYS A 24 -12.10 16.09 5.26
N GLY A 25 -11.56 15.33 4.31
CA GLY A 25 -10.20 15.48 3.81
C GLY A 25 -9.15 14.73 4.64
N LEU A 26 -7.87 14.93 4.30
CA LEU A 26 -6.75 14.19 4.89
C LEU A 26 -6.64 14.38 6.42
N GLU A 27 -6.94 15.59 6.89
CA GLU A 27 -6.85 16.00 8.29
C GLU A 27 -8.06 15.57 9.15
N ARG A 28 -9.06 14.91 8.56
CA ARG A 28 -10.24 14.47 9.33
C ARG A 28 -9.83 13.52 10.45
N LEU A 29 -10.58 13.57 11.54
CA LEU A 29 -10.47 12.56 12.59
C LEU A 29 -10.88 11.22 12.02
N LEU A 30 -10.17 10.17 12.44
CA LEU A 30 -10.48 8.80 12.03
C LEU A 30 -10.52 7.88 13.25
N PRO A 31 -11.40 6.87 13.21
CA PRO A 31 -11.48 5.84 14.23
C PRO A 31 -10.22 4.97 14.23
N VAL A 32 -9.50 4.91 15.35
CA VAL A 32 -8.31 4.06 15.50
C VAL A 32 -8.60 2.87 16.41
N ARG A 33 -8.17 1.67 16.01
CA ARG A 33 -8.24 0.48 16.87
C ARG A 33 -6.96 0.36 17.70
N LEU A 34 -7.04 0.74 18.98
CA LEU A 34 -5.95 0.51 19.93
C LEU A 34 -6.08 -0.93 20.46
N ARG A 35 -5.20 -1.86 20.05
CA ARG A 35 -5.16 -3.20 20.63
C ARG A 35 -4.22 -3.21 21.83
N TRP A 36 -4.78 -3.27 23.05
CA TRP A 36 -4.30 -4.08 24.20
C TRP A 36 -5.10 -3.88 25.50
N THR A 37 -6.01 -2.93 25.58
CA THR A 37 -6.95 -2.85 26.71
C THR A 37 -8.33 -3.31 26.25
N GLY A 38 -9.00 -4.15 27.05
CA GLY A 38 -10.40 -4.53 26.85
C GLY A 38 -11.38 -3.37 27.02
N GLU A 39 -11.00 -2.16 26.62
CA GLU A 39 -11.82 -0.96 26.68
C GLU A 39 -12.42 -0.68 25.30
N LEU A 40 -13.76 -0.67 25.30
CA LEU A 40 -14.67 -0.44 24.19
C LEU A 40 -14.62 1.00 23.64
N GLY A 41 -13.45 1.46 23.22
CA GLY A 41 -13.27 2.76 22.58
C GLY A 41 -12.56 2.63 21.25
N ILE A 42 -13.21 3.02 20.15
CA ILE A 42 -12.54 3.31 18.88
C ILE A 42 -12.38 4.83 18.83
N PRO A 43 -11.28 5.41 19.32
CA PRO A 43 -11.17 6.85 19.41
C PRO A 43 -11.00 7.52 18.06
N ASP A 44 -11.68 8.65 17.89
CA ASP A 44 -11.51 9.53 16.74
C ASP A 44 -10.28 10.42 16.95
N LEU A 45 -9.20 10.10 16.23
CA LEU A 45 -7.89 10.71 16.39
C LEU A 45 -7.47 11.50 15.14
N CYS A 46 -6.81 12.64 15.36
CA CYS A 46 -6.16 13.41 14.30
C CYS A 46 -4.86 12.74 13.84
N VAL A 47 -4.34 13.11 12.67
CA VAL A 47 -3.19 12.42 12.05
C VAL A 47 -1.98 12.30 13.00
N THR A 48 -1.66 13.35 13.75
CA THR A 48 -0.53 13.34 14.70
C THR A 48 -0.74 12.33 15.82
N CYS A 49 -1.95 12.28 16.40
CA CYS A 49 -2.30 11.31 17.45
C CYS A 49 -2.35 9.89 16.89
N ARG A 50 -2.84 9.69 15.66
CA ARG A 50 -2.79 8.39 14.98
C ARG A 50 -1.39 7.87 14.77
N ARG A 51 -0.46 8.74 14.34
CA ARG A 51 0.96 8.37 14.18
C ARG A 51 1.58 7.93 15.51
N LYS A 52 1.28 8.64 16.60
CA LYS A 52 1.71 8.24 17.95
C LYS A 52 1.13 6.86 18.32
N ALA A 53 -0.18 6.68 18.14
CA ALA A 53 -0.85 5.42 18.42
C ALA A 53 -0.25 4.26 17.62
N TYR A 54 -0.02 4.40 16.31
CA TYR A 54 0.62 3.38 15.49
C TYR A 54 2.06 3.07 15.93
N ASN A 55 2.82 4.08 16.38
CA ASN A 55 4.16 3.85 16.88
C ASN A 55 4.18 3.06 18.20
N THR A 56 3.14 3.19 19.02
CA THR A 56 2.97 2.40 20.26
C THR A 56 2.38 1.02 19.97
N TYR A 57 1.38 0.94 19.09
CA TYR A 57 0.62 -0.26 18.79
C TYR A 57 0.70 -0.54 17.29
N LYS A 58 1.75 -1.27 16.89
CA LYS A 58 1.97 -1.64 15.48
C LYS A 58 0.86 -2.59 15.01
N GLU A 59 0.31 -2.28 13.85
CA GLU A 59 -0.66 -3.14 13.17
C GLU A 59 0.06 -4.34 12.53
N PRO A 60 -0.50 -5.56 12.59
CA PRO A 60 0.07 -6.71 11.91
C PRO A 60 0.09 -6.50 10.39
N TYR A 61 1.02 -7.15 9.69
CA TYR A 61 1.02 -7.12 8.23
C TYR A 61 -0.14 -7.95 7.66
N PRO A 62 -0.78 -7.49 6.58
CA PRO A 62 -1.69 -8.33 5.81
C PRO A 62 -0.97 -9.58 5.25
N PRO A 63 -1.69 -10.70 5.05
CA PRO A 63 -1.11 -11.89 4.42
C PRO A 63 -0.47 -11.59 3.07
N GLY A 64 0.73 -12.14 2.83
CA GLY A 64 1.50 -11.96 1.59
C GLY A 64 2.08 -10.55 1.40
N VAL A 65 2.14 -9.72 2.44
CA VAL A 65 2.95 -8.47 2.49
C VAL A 65 4.33 -8.73 3.09
N ASP A 66 4.38 -9.54 4.16
CA ASP A 66 5.64 -9.94 4.80
C ASP A 66 6.28 -11.12 4.07
N VAL A 67 7.52 -11.46 4.43
CA VAL A 67 8.27 -12.59 3.88
C VAL A 67 7.60 -13.91 4.23
N TYR A 68 7.53 -14.85 3.29
CA TYR A 68 6.96 -16.17 3.51
C TYR A 68 7.58 -17.23 2.58
N ILE A 69 7.44 -18.49 2.95
CA ILE A 69 7.81 -19.63 2.10
C ILE A 69 6.58 -20.04 1.31
N ASP A 70 6.69 -20.10 -0.02
CA ASP A 70 5.60 -20.58 -0.87
C ASP A 70 5.38 -22.08 -0.64
N PRO A 71 4.21 -22.53 -0.17
CA PRO A 71 3.96 -23.96 0.04
C PRO A 71 3.98 -24.78 -1.26
N LYS A 72 3.83 -24.15 -2.43
CA LYS A 72 3.81 -24.87 -3.72
C LYS A 72 5.19 -25.14 -4.29
N THR A 73 6.09 -24.17 -4.17
CA THR A 73 7.42 -24.25 -4.79
C THR A 73 8.55 -24.35 -3.77
N ASN A 74 8.25 -24.18 -2.48
CA ASN A 74 9.22 -24.06 -1.39
C ASN A 74 10.23 -22.92 -1.59
N ASP A 75 9.89 -21.93 -2.42
CA ASP A 75 10.69 -20.73 -2.60
C ASP A 75 10.45 -19.75 -1.46
N ASN A 76 11.51 -19.04 -1.04
CA ASN A 76 11.38 -17.88 -0.16
C ASN A 76 10.89 -16.68 -0.99
N ILE A 77 9.69 -16.20 -0.69
CA ILE A 77 9.08 -15.06 -1.37
C ILE A 77 9.25 -13.81 -0.53
N LEU A 78 9.88 -12.79 -1.13
CA LEU A 78 9.96 -11.44 -0.58
C LEU A 78 9.05 -10.53 -1.43
N PRO A 79 7.81 -10.24 -0.98
CA PRO A 79 6.89 -9.40 -1.75
C PRO A 79 7.50 -8.03 -2.05
N ARG A 80 7.48 -7.67 -3.33
CA ARG A 80 8.04 -6.40 -3.81
C ARG A 80 7.07 -5.66 -4.71
N ILE A 81 7.14 -4.35 -4.63
CA ILE A 81 6.36 -3.42 -5.43
C ILE A 81 7.24 -2.32 -6.03
N THR A 82 6.79 -1.74 -7.14
CA THR A 82 7.51 -0.62 -7.79
C THR A 82 7.19 0.72 -7.13
N LEU A 83 7.95 1.76 -7.47
CA LEU A 83 7.63 3.15 -7.10
C LEU A 83 6.21 3.55 -7.54
N THR A 84 5.81 3.18 -8.76
CA THR A 84 4.49 3.48 -9.29
C THR A 84 3.40 2.80 -8.47
N GLU A 85 3.60 1.55 -8.07
CA GLU A 85 2.68 0.83 -7.19
C GLU A 85 2.63 1.42 -5.79
N ALA A 86 3.77 1.80 -5.21
CA ALA A 86 3.83 2.48 -3.92
C ALA A 86 3.04 3.80 -3.93
N THR A 87 3.17 4.57 -5.01
CA THR A 87 2.41 5.80 -5.21
C THR A 87 0.92 5.53 -5.35
N ALA A 88 0.55 4.58 -6.20
CA ALA A 88 -0.84 4.30 -6.52
C ALA A 88 -1.58 3.66 -5.33
N GLN A 89 -0.94 2.68 -4.69
CA GLN A 89 -1.56 1.85 -3.66
C GLN A 89 -1.37 2.39 -2.26
N TYR A 90 -0.29 3.10 -1.95
CA TYR A 90 0.01 3.57 -0.59
C TYR A 90 0.12 5.09 -0.48
N CYS A 91 -0.21 5.82 -1.55
CA CYS A 91 -0.13 7.29 -1.63
C CYS A 91 1.26 7.86 -1.33
N LEU A 92 2.33 7.06 -1.46
CA LEU A 92 3.69 7.50 -1.20
C LEU A 92 4.32 8.14 -2.43
N LEU A 93 4.85 9.35 -2.27
CA LEU A 93 5.63 10.03 -3.31
C LEU A 93 7.08 9.54 -3.29
N ASP A 94 7.83 9.84 -4.36
CA ASP A 94 9.24 9.43 -4.50
C ASP A 94 10.09 9.85 -3.28
N GLY A 95 9.94 11.11 -2.83
CA GLY A 95 10.63 11.61 -1.63
C GLY A 95 10.31 10.87 -0.33
N HIS A 96 9.19 10.14 -0.25
CA HIS A 96 8.89 9.29 0.91
C HIS A 96 9.67 7.96 0.87
N LEU A 97 10.12 7.54 -0.30
CA LEU A 97 10.73 6.24 -0.56
C LEU A 97 12.25 6.32 -0.75
N GLU A 98 12.84 7.52 -0.86
CA GLU A 98 14.28 7.75 -1.06
C GLU A 98 15.18 6.98 -0.08
N LEU A 99 14.76 6.87 1.18
CA LEU A 99 15.52 6.21 2.24
C LEU A 99 15.19 4.71 2.40
N LEU A 100 14.24 4.17 1.63
CA LEU A 100 13.91 2.75 1.70
C LEU A 100 14.88 1.93 0.84
N PRO A 101 15.32 0.76 1.33
CA PRO A 101 16.13 -0.15 0.53
C PRO A 101 15.34 -0.61 -0.70
N TYR A 102 16.00 -0.61 -1.85
CA TYR A 102 15.46 -1.09 -3.11
C TYR A 102 16.49 -1.91 -3.88
N ILE A 103 15.97 -2.78 -4.74
CA ILE A 103 16.75 -3.40 -5.81
C ILE A 103 16.40 -2.73 -7.13
N GLN A 104 17.33 -2.77 -8.08
CA GLN A 104 17.13 -2.21 -9.41
C GLN A 104 17.25 -3.34 -10.43
N VAL A 105 16.20 -3.55 -11.22
CA VAL A 105 16.08 -4.65 -12.19
C VAL A 105 15.65 -4.15 -13.55
N HIS A 106 15.91 -4.93 -14.59
CA HIS A 106 15.54 -4.57 -15.96
C HIS A 106 14.07 -4.89 -16.22
N ALA A 107 13.29 -3.91 -16.68
CA ALA A 107 11.92 -4.21 -17.10
C ALA A 107 11.90 -4.99 -18.43
N LEU A 108 11.04 -6.00 -18.51
CA LEU A 108 10.65 -6.57 -19.79
C LEU A 108 9.99 -5.49 -20.64
N GLU A 109 10.49 -5.31 -21.86
CA GLU A 109 9.96 -4.34 -22.78
C GLU A 109 8.59 -4.79 -23.31
N ALA A 110 7.65 -3.85 -23.38
CA ALA A 110 6.52 -3.97 -24.31
C ALA A 110 6.85 -3.29 -25.65
N VAL A 111 7.77 -2.32 -25.68
CA VAL A 111 8.20 -1.52 -26.84
C VAL A 111 9.62 -0.96 -26.59
N ASN A 112 10.54 -1.16 -27.54
CA ASN A 112 11.94 -0.70 -27.63
C ASN A 112 12.45 0.28 -26.55
N GLY A 113 13.19 -0.23 -25.55
CA GLY A 113 13.94 0.53 -24.56
C GLY A 113 14.15 -0.19 -23.22
N VAL A 114 15.40 -0.56 -22.91
CA VAL A 114 15.76 -1.16 -21.62
C VAL A 114 15.74 -0.08 -20.55
N TYR A 115 14.68 -0.05 -19.74
CA TYR A 115 14.62 0.82 -18.57
C TYR A 115 14.72 0.00 -17.28
N LYS A 116 15.40 0.59 -16.30
CA LYS A 116 15.59 -0.03 -14.99
C LYS A 116 14.46 0.41 -14.05
N VAL A 117 13.93 -0.53 -13.29
CA VAL A 117 12.84 -0.33 -12.33
C VAL A 117 13.35 -0.53 -10.92
N LYS A 118 13.04 0.42 -10.03
CA LYS A 118 13.25 0.27 -8.60
C LYS A 118 12.13 -0.58 -8.02
N MET A 119 12.50 -1.63 -7.28
CA MET A 119 11.57 -2.48 -6.56
C MET A 119 11.91 -2.46 -5.07
N TYR A 120 10.88 -2.20 -4.27
CA TYR A 120 10.95 -2.07 -2.81
C TYR A 120 10.23 -3.26 -2.18
N GLU A 121 10.73 -3.75 -1.05
CA GLU A 121 9.98 -4.72 -0.24
C GLU A 121 8.67 -4.09 0.25
N GLU A 122 7.54 -4.75 -0.01
CA GLU A 122 6.22 -4.19 0.25
C GLU A 122 5.99 -3.93 1.74
N ARG A 123 6.57 -4.76 2.63
CA ARG A 123 6.52 -4.54 4.08
C ARG A 123 7.08 -3.17 4.48
N HIS A 124 8.23 -2.76 3.96
CA HIS A 124 8.83 -1.46 4.28
C HIS A 124 8.02 -0.29 3.72
N VAL A 125 7.44 -0.48 2.53
CA VAL A 125 6.53 0.53 1.94
C VAL A 125 5.28 0.68 2.82
N LEU A 126 4.66 -0.41 3.23
CA LEU A 126 3.48 -0.39 4.10
C LEU A 126 3.80 0.27 5.45
N GLU A 127 4.93 -0.08 6.07
CA GLU A 127 5.37 0.55 7.31
C GLU A 127 5.57 2.06 7.17
N LYS A 128 6.21 2.49 6.07
CA LYS A 128 6.40 3.91 5.79
C LYS A 128 5.05 4.62 5.63
N ALA A 129 4.10 4.02 4.93
CA ALA A 129 2.75 4.54 4.77
C ALA A 129 2.00 4.62 6.11
N ARG A 130 2.06 3.57 6.94
CA ARG A 130 1.44 3.56 8.27
C ARG A 130 2.08 4.60 9.21
N CYS A 131 3.39 4.77 9.15
CA CYS A 131 4.11 5.83 9.88
C CYS A 131 3.69 7.24 9.40
N LEU A 132 3.45 7.41 8.09
CA LEU A 132 3.07 8.69 7.51
C LEU A 132 1.60 9.05 7.74
N TYR A 133 0.69 8.09 7.67
CA TYR A 133 -0.75 8.36 7.72
C TYR A 133 -1.42 7.97 9.05
N GLY A 134 -0.70 7.25 9.91
CA GLY A 134 -1.17 6.81 11.21
C GLY A 134 -2.01 5.53 11.14
N GLY A 135 -1.39 4.46 10.65
CA GLY A 135 -2.02 3.13 10.49
C GLY A 135 -2.83 2.97 9.20
N ASP A 136 -3.42 1.79 9.03
CA ASP A 136 -4.18 1.37 7.85
C ASP A 136 -5.36 2.31 7.57
N VAL A 137 -6.09 2.73 8.63
CA VAL A 137 -7.20 3.69 8.50
C VAL A 137 -6.74 5.03 7.91
N GLY A 138 -5.52 5.45 8.25
CA GLY A 138 -4.92 6.66 7.70
C GLY A 138 -4.60 6.53 6.21
N ILE A 139 -4.12 5.36 5.79
CA ILE A 139 -3.82 5.07 4.39
C ILE A 139 -5.11 5.08 3.57
N ASP A 140 -6.18 4.45 4.07
CA ASP A 140 -7.48 4.44 3.39
C ASP A 140 -8.03 5.86 3.22
N ASN A 141 -7.94 6.68 4.26
CA ASN A 141 -8.31 8.09 4.14
C ASN A 141 -7.45 8.88 3.17
N ALA A 142 -6.14 8.57 3.10
CA ALA A 142 -5.27 9.19 2.11
C ALA A 142 -5.72 8.82 0.70
N ARG A 143 -5.98 7.53 0.43
CA ARG A 143 -6.49 7.06 -0.86
C ARG A 143 -7.78 7.77 -1.26
N ASP A 144 -8.74 7.86 -0.33
CA ASP A 144 -9.97 8.63 -0.52
C ASP A 144 -9.61 10.05 -0.97
N ALA A 145 -8.84 10.79 -0.16
CA ALA A 145 -8.49 12.19 -0.44
C ALA A 145 -7.77 12.38 -1.80
N PHE A 146 -6.86 11.47 -2.17
CA PHE A 146 -6.15 11.51 -3.44
C PHE A 146 -7.07 11.19 -4.65
N SER A 147 -8.03 10.28 -4.49
CA SER A 147 -8.98 9.92 -5.56
C SER A 147 -9.86 11.11 -5.97
N TRP A 148 -10.34 11.88 -4.98
CA TRP A 148 -11.12 13.11 -5.22
C TRP A 148 -10.32 14.15 -6.01
N GLN A 149 -9.00 14.24 -5.79
CA GLN A 149 -8.14 15.21 -6.48
C GLN A 149 -7.75 14.79 -7.89
N LYS A 150 -7.66 13.49 -8.17
CA LYS A 150 -7.21 12.95 -9.46
C LYS A 150 -8.34 12.54 -10.41
N GLY A 151 -9.61 12.66 -10.00
CA GLY A 151 -10.77 12.38 -10.84
C GLY A 151 -10.88 10.92 -11.30
N GLY A 152 -10.32 9.98 -10.56
CA GLY A 152 -10.20 8.57 -10.97
C GLY A 152 -10.14 7.58 -9.80
N GLY A 153 -10.26 6.30 -10.13
CA GLY A 153 -10.35 5.19 -9.17
C GLY A 153 -9.09 5.00 -8.31
N ILE A 154 -9.28 4.33 -7.17
CA ILE A 154 -8.22 3.97 -6.24
C ILE A 154 -7.65 2.61 -6.64
N ASP A 155 -6.35 2.56 -6.95
CA ASP A 155 -5.65 1.28 -7.12
C ASP A 155 -5.40 0.67 -5.74
N LEU A 156 -6.12 -0.39 -5.40
CA LEU A 156 -5.92 -1.13 -4.16
C LEU A 156 -4.79 -2.17 -4.33
N PRO A 157 -3.99 -2.43 -3.28
CA PRO A 157 -3.12 -3.59 -3.28
C PRO A 157 -3.95 -4.86 -3.52
N PRO A 158 -3.46 -5.81 -4.36
CA PRO A 158 -4.15 -7.07 -4.55
C PRO A 158 -4.22 -7.85 -3.22
N VAL A 159 -5.17 -8.76 -3.11
CA VAL A 159 -5.37 -9.58 -1.91
C VAL A 159 -5.55 -11.05 -2.27
N GLY A 160 -5.38 -11.93 -1.29
CA GLY A 160 -5.61 -13.37 -1.43
C GLY A 160 -4.82 -14.00 -2.59
N ALA A 161 -5.48 -14.86 -3.36
CA ALA A 161 -4.84 -15.63 -4.42
C ALA A 161 -4.20 -14.77 -5.53
N VAL A 162 -4.74 -13.58 -5.81
CA VAL A 162 -4.19 -12.65 -6.81
C VAL A 162 -2.84 -12.12 -6.34
N ARG A 163 -2.76 -11.69 -5.07
CA ARG A 163 -1.50 -11.26 -4.44
C ARG A 163 -0.47 -12.37 -4.45
N GLU A 164 -0.86 -13.58 -4.05
CA GLU A 164 0.03 -14.75 -4.04
C GLU A 164 0.62 -15.04 -5.42
N ARG A 165 -0.21 -15.03 -6.48
CA ARG A 165 0.27 -15.26 -7.85
C ARG A 165 1.18 -14.13 -8.32
N ARG A 166 0.85 -12.86 -8.04
CA ARG A 166 1.72 -11.70 -8.31
C ARG A 166 3.08 -11.85 -7.64
N ASN A 167 3.12 -12.23 -6.38
CA ASN A 167 4.36 -12.38 -5.64
C ASN A 167 5.22 -13.51 -6.22
N ARG A 168 4.63 -14.68 -6.50
CA ARG A 168 5.33 -15.82 -7.13
C ARG A 168 5.96 -15.45 -8.47
N ILE A 169 5.19 -14.86 -9.38
CA ILE A 169 5.70 -14.55 -10.72
C ILE A 169 6.79 -13.49 -10.65
N ARG A 170 6.65 -12.49 -9.78
CA ARG A 170 7.71 -11.50 -9.54
C ARG A 170 8.99 -12.13 -9.03
N GLU A 171 8.90 -12.97 -8.01
CA GLU A 171 10.10 -13.63 -7.47
C GLU A 171 10.82 -14.45 -8.55
N LYS A 172 10.09 -15.15 -9.43
CA LYS A 172 10.70 -15.88 -10.55
C LYS A 172 11.36 -15.00 -11.60
N PHE A 173 10.79 -13.85 -11.94
CA PHE A 173 11.47 -12.90 -12.84
C PHE A 173 12.67 -12.22 -12.16
N LEU A 174 12.57 -11.94 -10.85
CA LEU A 174 13.66 -11.36 -10.07
C LEU A 174 14.88 -12.29 -9.98
N GLN A 175 14.67 -13.61 -9.93
CA GLN A 175 15.74 -14.60 -10.03
C GLN A 175 16.51 -14.54 -11.37
N ARG A 176 15.97 -13.83 -12.38
CA ARG A 176 16.60 -13.53 -13.67
C ARG A 176 17.05 -12.07 -13.79
N GLU A 177 16.99 -11.29 -12.70
CA GLU A 177 17.25 -9.84 -12.68
C GLU A 177 16.27 -9.01 -13.54
N LEU A 178 15.05 -9.55 -13.75
CA LEU A 178 14.02 -8.96 -14.59
C LEU A 178 12.78 -8.54 -13.78
N PHE A 179 12.06 -7.56 -14.31
CA PHE A 179 10.72 -7.18 -13.87
C PHE A 179 9.74 -7.32 -15.02
N ALA A 180 8.74 -8.19 -14.86
CA ALA A 180 7.63 -8.31 -15.80
C ALA A 180 6.46 -7.41 -15.35
N PRO A 181 6.07 -6.38 -16.12
CA PRO A 181 4.92 -5.55 -15.77
C PRO A 181 3.63 -6.38 -15.68
N SER A 182 2.84 -6.16 -14.63
CA SER A 182 1.56 -6.88 -14.42
C SER A 182 0.53 -6.64 -15.53
N LYS A 183 0.72 -5.61 -16.37
CA LYS A 183 -0.14 -5.28 -17.51
C LYS A 183 0.18 -6.07 -18.79
N LEU A 184 1.27 -6.83 -18.83
CA LEU A 184 1.54 -7.71 -19.97
C LEU A 184 0.46 -8.81 -20.03
N PRO A 185 -0.17 -9.10 -21.19
CA PRO A 185 -1.33 -9.98 -21.27
C PRO A 185 -1.14 -11.37 -20.62
N THR A 186 0.01 -12.00 -20.86
CA THR A 186 0.36 -13.32 -20.28
C THR A 186 0.52 -13.24 -18.77
N ILE A 187 1.19 -12.19 -18.27
CA ILE A 187 1.43 -11.97 -16.84
C ILE A 187 0.10 -11.67 -16.14
N GLN A 188 -0.71 -10.78 -16.72
CA GLN A 188 -2.04 -10.44 -16.20
C GLN A 188 -2.95 -11.65 -16.13
N SER A 189 -2.96 -12.48 -17.19
CA SER A 189 -3.77 -13.70 -17.23
C SER A 189 -3.39 -14.69 -16.13
N TYR A 190 -2.08 -14.83 -15.85
CA TYR A 190 -1.60 -15.64 -14.74
C TYR A 190 -1.99 -15.03 -13.37
N ILE A 191 -1.79 -13.73 -13.17
CA ILE A 191 -2.08 -13.06 -11.88
C ILE A 191 -3.57 -13.11 -11.56
N GLU A 192 -4.43 -12.71 -12.50
CA GLU A 192 -5.87 -12.58 -12.26
C GLU A 192 -6.58 -13.94 -12.26
N TYR A 193 -6.25 -14.81 -13.22
CA TYR A 193 -7.01 -16.03 -13.48
C TYR A 193 -6.25 -17.33 -13.19
N GLY A 194 -4.94 -17.26 -12.89
CA GLY A 194 -4.11 -18.46 -12.71
C GLY A 194 -3.93 -19.26 -14.00
N ARG A 195 -4.04 -18.61 -15.17
CA ARG A 195 -3.88 -19.27 -16.47
C ARG A 195 -2.41 -19.36 -16.88
N GLY A 196 -2.02 -20.51 -17.42
CA GLY A 196 -0.67 -20.79 -17.89
C GLY A 196 0.24 -21.39 -16.82
N ASP A 197 1.33 -22.03 -17.26
CA ASP A 197 2.36 -22.55 -16.37
C ASP A 197 3.42 -21.47 -16.06
N LEU A 198 3.73 -21.29 -14.78
CA LEU A 198 4.64 -20.23 -14.33
C LEU A 198 6.05 -20.39 -14.94
N ARG A 199 6.56 -21.62 -15.03
CA ARG A 199 7.90 -21.89 -15.54
C ARG A 199 7.96 -21.61 -17.04
N GLU A 200 6.95 -22.03 -17.79
CA GLU A 200 6.84 -21.75 -19.22
C GLU A 200 6.75 -20.24 -19.49
N ILE A 201 5.93 -19.51 -18.74
CA ILE A 201 5.79 -18.05 -18.89
C ILE A 201 7.13 -17.35 -18.66
N VAL A 202 7.85 -17.70 -17.59
CA VAL A 202 9.13 -17.08 -17.26
C VAL A 202 10.18 -17.41 -18.32
N ASN A 203 10.29 -18.67 -18.74
CA ASN A 203 11.27 -19.07 -19.77
C ASN A 203 10.99 -18.43 -21.13
N ALA A 204 9.73 -18.23 -21.49
CA ALA A 204 9.36 -17.62 -22.77
C ALA A 204 9.66 -16.12 -22.82
N LEU A 205 9.61 -15.43 -21.67
CA LEU A 205 9.72 -13.98 -21.59
C LEU A 205 11.07 -13.47 -21.08
N ALA A 206 11.84 -14.30 -20.37
CA ALA A 206 13.15 -13.97 -19.82
C ALA A 206 14.30 -14.40 -20.75
N ILE A 207 14.21 -14.01 -22.03
CA ILE A 207 15.21 -14.31 -23.07
C ILE A 207 16.16 -13.12 -23.24
#